data_AF-A0A7S1M5C3-F1
#
_entry.id   AF-A0A7S1M5C3-F1
#
_cell.length_a   1.000
_cell.length_b   1.000
_cell.length_c   1.000
_cell.angle_alpha   90.00
_cell.angle_beta   90.00
_cell.angle_gamma   90.00
#
_symmetry.space_group_name_H-M   'P 1'
#
loop_
_entity.id
_entity.type
_entity.pdbx_description
1 polymer ?
#
loop_
_entity_poly.entity_id
_entity_poly.type
_entity_poly.pdbx_seq_one_letter_code
_entity_poly.pdbx_strand_id
1 'polypeptide(L)'
;DPPLYNCAKPGLWTLVKKEWCCSHYGRGCPTHPPPRPQPRPPPMPRPPVPVPHPVPVPAPAPAPVPVPVPHTSLPFDCNADYLNCYHCLMERWSVSKRAWCCAHARRGCPTQAPFAPPPRPPPPPPPPPPPPVQTSLPFDCNADYLNCYHCLMERWSVSK
;
A
#
# COMPACT_ATOMS: atom_id res chain seq x y z
N ASP A 1 -48.66 8.99 -17.29
CA ASP A 1 -48.53 7.63 -16.75
C ASP A 1 -47.94 7.72 -15.33
N PRO A 2 -48.66 7.35 -14.27
CA PRO A 2 -48.14 7.45 -12.90
C PRO A 2 -47.07 6.37 -12.64
N PRO A 3 -45.99 6.68 -11.90
CA PRO A 3 -44.92 5.72 -11.64
C PRO A 3 -45.44 4.51 -10.85
N LEU A 4 -45.30 3.30 -11.42
CA LEU A 4 -45.85 2.04 -10.91
C LEU A 4 -45.41 1.68 -9.48
N TYR A 5 -44.34 2.30 -8.97
CA TYR A 5 -43.76 1.96 -7.68
C TYR A 5 -43.56 3.20 -6.79
N ASN A 6 -44.45 3.37 -5.81
CA ASN A 6 -44.31 4.39 -4.77
C ASN A 6 -43.48 3.88 -3.58
N CYS A 7 -42.27 4.45 -3.41
CA CYS A 7 -41.30 4.11 -2.36
C CYS A 7 -41.44 4.92 -1.06
N ALA A 8 -42.51 5.72 -0.90
CA ALA A 8 -42.70 6.63 0.23
C ALA A 8 -43.47 6.02 1.42
N LYS A 9 -44.24 4.95 1.23
CA LYS A 9 -45.02 4.32 2.32
C LYS A 9 -44.34 3.05 2.85
N PRO A 10 -43.98 2.96 4.14
CA PRO A 10 -43.57 1.70 4.76
C PRO A 10 -44.79 0.76 4.86
N GLY A 11 -44.66 -0.46 4.33
CA GLY A 11 -45.72 -1.47 4.31
C GLY A 11 -45.19 -2.80 3.78
N LEU A 12 -46.06 -3.80 3.59
CA LEU A 12 -45.72 -5.09 2.96
C LEU A 12 -45.29 -4.87 1.51
N TRP A 13 -44.01 -4.57 1.29
CA TRP A 13 -43.45 -4.47 -0.05
C TRP A 13 -43.16 -5.87 -0.57
N THR A 14 -43.64 -6.16 -1.77
CA THR A 14 -43.21 -7.33 -2.54
C THR A 14 -41.71 -7.23 -2.82
N LEU A 15 -41.04 -8.39 -3.02
CA LEU A 15 -39.60 -8.44 -3.28
C LEU A 15 -39.21 -7.57 -4.48
N VAL A 16 -40.02 -7.58 -5.53
CA VAL A 16 -39.83 -6.77 -6.76
C VAL A 16 -39.87 -5.27 -6.47
N LYS A 17 -40.79 -4.82 -5.61
CA LYS A 17 -40.88 -3.40 -5.22
C LYS A 17 -39.69 -2.96 -4.36
N LYS A 18 -39.19 -3.83 -3.47
CA LYS A 18 -38.00 -3.58 -2.64
C LYS A 18 -36.74 -3.43 -3.49
N GLU A 19 -36.55 -4.30 -4.48
CA GLU A 19 -35.39 -4.24 -5.38
C GLU A 19 -35.38 -2.94 -6.18
N TRP A 20 -36.51 -2.59 -6.81
CA TRP A 20 -36.61 -1.37 -7.61
C TRP A 20 -36.44 -0.10 -6.77
N CYS A 21 -37.09 -0.03 -5.59
CA CYS A 21 -36.95 1.12 -4.68
C CYS A 21 -35.55 1.22 -4.04
N CYS A 22 -34.86 0.09 -3.83
CA CYS A 22 -33.48 0.07 -3.36
C CYS A 22 -32.55 0.64 -4.43
N SER A 23 -32.71 0.22 -5.69
CA SER A 23 -31.89 0.68 -6.82
C SER A 23 -32.07 2.16 -7.13
N HIS A 24 -33.31 2.67 -7.12
CA HIS A 24 -33.60 4.06 -7.56
C HIS A 24 -33.66 5.09 -6.43
N TYR A 25 -34.01 4.68 -5.21
CA TYR A 25 -34.26 5.59 -4.08
C TYR A 25 -33.54 5.20 -2.80
N GLY A 26 -32.76 4.10 -2.80
CA GLY A 26 -32.03 3.61 -1.62
C GLY A 26 -32.93 3.18 -0.46
N ARG A 27 -34.23 2.93 -0.70
CA ARG A 27 -35.19 2.54 0.34
C ARG A 27 -35.58 1.08 0.20
N GLY A 28 -35.62 0.35 1.31
CA GLY A 28 -36.07 -1.04 1.35
C GLY A 28 -35.04 -2.09 0.91
N CYS A 29 -33.75 -1.74 0.86
CA CYS A 29 -32.67 -2.68 0.55
C CYS A 29 -32.62 -3.83 1.57
N PRO A 30 -32.34 -5.08 1.14
CA PRO A 30 -32.17 -6.18 2.07
C PRO A 30 -30.96 -5.90 2.95
N THR A 31 -31.17 -5.80 4.27
CA THR A 31 -30.07 -5.83 5.22
C THR A 31 -29.44 -7.21 5.14
N HIS A 32 -28.18 -7.28 4.72
CA HIS A 32 -27.43 -8.53 4.68
C HIS A 32 -27.54 -9.20 6.07
N PRO A 33 -27.94 -10.48 6.17
CA PRO A 33 -27.98 -11.14 7.46
C PRO A 33 -26.58 -11.06 8.09
N PRO A 34 -26.48 -10.87 9.42
CA PRO A 34 -25.19 -10.84 10.08
C PRO A 34 -24.43 -12.13 9.73
N PRO A 35 -23.13 -12.04 9.42
CA PRO A 35 -22.33 -13.22 9.13
C PRO A 35 -22.47 -14.20 10.30
N ARG A 36 -22.74 -15.48 9.98
CA ARG A 36 -22.76 -16.52 11.00
C ARG A 36 -21.45 -16.48 11.80
N PRO A 37 -21.48 -16.69 13.12
CA PRO A 37 -20.27 -16.86 13.90
C PRO A 37 -19.44 -17.99 13.29
N GLN A 38 -18.30 -17.65 12.68
CA GLN A 38 -17.35 -18.62 12.16
C GLN A 38 -16.79 -19.41 13.35
N PRO A 39 -16.63 -20.75 13.25
CA PRO A 39 -15.90 -21.53 14.24
C PRO A 39 -14.51 -20.92 14.47
N ARG A 40 -14.06 -20.89 15.73
CA ARG A 40 -12.69 -20.45 16.04
C ARG A 40 -11.70 -21.33 15.28
N PRO A 41 -10.69 -20.75 14.61
CA PRO A 41 -9.64 -21.55 13.99
C PRO A 41 -8.92 -22.39 15.06
N PRO A 42 -8.44 -23.60 14.70
CA PRO A 42 -7.69 -24.44 15.63
C PRO A 42 -6.41 -23.71 16.10
N PRO A 43 -5.93 -23.99 17.32
CA PRO A 43 -4.68 -23.42 17.81
C PRO A 43 -3.51 -23.83 16.90
N MET A 44 -2.65 -22.86 16.58
CA MET A 44 -1.45 -23.13 15.79
C MET A 44 -0.52 -24.11 16.52
N PRO A 45 0.15 -25.04 15.81
CA PRO A 45 1.18 -25.88 16.39
C PRO A 45 2.29 -25.05 17.03
N ARG A 46 2.83 -25.55 18.14
CA ARG A 46 3.95 -24.91 18.84
C ARG A 46 5.18 -24.91 17.91
N PRO A 47 5.94 -23.81 17.79
CA PRO A 47 7.16 -23.80 17.00
C PRO A 47 8.15 -24.85 17.52
N PRO A 48 8.90 -25.54 16.63
CA PRO A 48 9.95 -26.46 17.06
C PRO A 48 11.04 -25.69 17.83
N VAL A 49 11.56 -26.33 18.88
CA VAL A 49 12.64 -25.77 19.70
C VAL A 49 13.89 -25.62 18.82
N PRO A 50 14.61 -24.47 18.86
CA PRO A 50 15.85 -24.31 18.12
C PRO A 50 16.87 -25.37 18.58
N VAL A 51 17.27 -26.24 17.66
CA VAL A 51 18.37 -27.18 17.91
C VAL A 51 19.67 -26.36 18.05
N PRO A 52 20.49 -26.59 19.08
CA PRO A 52 21.79 -25.95 19.18
C PRO A 52 22.62 -26.30 17.94
N HIS A 53 22.97 -25.29 17.15
CA HIS A 53 23.83 -25.48 16.00
C HIS A 53 25.26 -25.72 16.50
N PRO A 54 25.99 -26.71 15.96
CA PRO A 54 27.38 -26.91 16.29
C PRO A 54 28.19 -25.65 15.96
N VAL A 55 29.10 -25.29 16.87
CA VAL A 55 29.95 -24.11 16.75
C VAL A 55 30.78 -24.24 15.47
N PRO A 56 30.80 -23.24 14.57
CA PRO A 56 31.61 -23.28 13.36
C PRO A 56 33.09 -23.38 13.73
N VAL A 57 33.73 -24.46 13.28
CA VAL A 57 35.19 -24.60 13.35
C VAL A 57 35.81 -23.51 12.45
N PRO A 58 36.88 -22.80 12.89
CA PRO A 58 37.52 -21.78 12.07
C PRO A 58 38.00 -22.37 10.74
N ALA A 59 37.46 -21.87 9.63
CA ALA A 59 37.94 -22.21 8.30
C ALA A 59 39.34 -21.60 8.07
N PRO A 60 40.24 -22.31 7.36
CA PRO A 60 41.52 -21.75 6.96
C PRO A 60 41.31 -20.50 6.09
N ALA A 61 42.21 -19.53 6.22
CA ALA A 61 42.12 -18.24 5.55
C ALA A 61 42.01 -18.40 4.02
N PRO A 62 41.10 -17.68 3.34
CA PRO A 62 40.97 -17.75 1.89
C PRO A 62 42.20 -17.15 1.20
N ALA A 63 42.68 -17.84 0.17
CA ALA A 63 43.70 -17.32 -0.74
C ALA A 63 43.23 -16.01 -1.40
N PRO A 64 44.16 -15.11 -1.79
CA PRO A 64 43.81 -13.85 -2.44
C PRO A 64 43.06 -14.10 -3.76
N VAL A 65 41.79 -13.73 -3.78
CA VAL A 65 40.95 -13.74 -4.98
C VAL A 65 41.46 -12.68 -5.97
N PRO A 66 41.53 -12.98 -7.29
CA PRO A 66 41.88 -11.99 -8.29
C PRO A 66 40.86 -10.84 -8.27
N VAL A 67 41.38 -9.62 -8.16
CA VAL A 67 40.59 -8.39 -8.15
C VAL A 67 39.90 -8.25 -9.51
N PRO A 68 38.58 -8.05 -9.60
CA PRO A 68 37.91 -7.81 -10.87
C PRO A 68 38.41 -6.47 -11.44
N VAL A 69 39.06 -6.54 -12.60
CA VAL A 69 39.44 -5.35 -13.37
C VAL A 69 38.19 -4.65 -13.90
N PRO A 70 38.08 -3.31 -13.80
CA PRO A 70 36.95 -2.60 -14.37
C PRO A 70 37.08 -2.62 -15.90
N HIS A 71 36.16 -3.31 -16.56
CA HIS A 71 36.05 -3.28 -18.02
C HIS A 71 35.35 -2.00 -18.44
N THR A 72 35.98 -1.20 -19.31
CA THR A 72 35.46 0.04 -19.92
C THR A 72 34.44 -0.20 -21.05
N SER A 73 33.94 -1.43 -21.19
CA SER A 73 32.76 -1.71 -22.02
C SER A 73 31.51 -1.51 -21.17
N LEU A 74 30.40 -1.08 -21.79
CA LEU A 74 29.10 -0.96 -21.12
C LEU A 74 28.85 -2.18 -20.21
N PRO A 75 28.34 -2.01 -18.98
CA PRO A 75 28.26 -3.10 -18.00
C PRO A 75 27.44 -4.31 -18.48
N PHE A 76 26.63 -4.13 -19.54
CA PHE A 76 25.78 -5.15 -20.14
C PHE A 76 25.77 -5.04 -21.67
N ASP A 77 26.23 -6.08 -22.38
CA ASP A 77 26.07 -6.21 -23.83
C ASP A 77 24.73 -6.86 -24.18
N CYS A 78 23.83 -6.09 -24.80
CA CYS A 78 22.48 -6.53 -25.17
C CYS A 78 22.41 -7.36 -26.46
N ASN A 79 23.51 -7.56 -27.18
CA ASN A 79 23.57 -8.44 -28.34
C ASN A 79 24.14 -9.81 -27.97
N ALA A 80 24.96 -9.90 -26.93
CA ALA A 80 25.50 -11.16 -26.43
C ALA A 80 24.36 -12.10 -25.95
N ASP A 81 24.24 -13.26 -26.61
CA ASP A 81 23.22 -14.28 -26.32
C ASP A 81 21.78 -13.75 -26.42
N TYR A 82 21.54 -12.79 -27.32
CA TYR A 82 20.19 -12.27 -27.54
C TYR A 82 19.32 -13.32 -28.23
N LEU A 83 18.24 -13.70 -27.56
CA LEU A 83 17.21 -14.59 -28.09
C LEU A 83 15.89 -13.81 -28.15
N ASN A 84 15.11 -13.99 -29.22
CA ASN A 84 13.83 -13.31 -29.38
C ASN A 84 12.74 -13.81 -28.40
N CYS A 85 13.02 -14.87 -27.63
CA CYS A 85 12.15 -15.39 -26.58
C CYS A 85 12.55 -14.84 -25.20
N TYR A 86 11.61 -14.14 -24.54
CA TYR A 86 11.80 -13.63 -23.18
C TYR A 86 12.10 -14.74 -22.16
N HIS A 87 11.49 -15.93 -22.31
CA HIS A 87 11.75 -17.08 -21.44
C HIS A 87 13.21 -17.54 -21.53
N CYS A 88 13.75 -17.66 -22.73
CA CYS A 88 15.13 -18.06 -22.95
C CYS A 88 16.12 -17.02 -22.42
N LEU A 89 15.77 -15.73 -22.56
CA LEU A 89 16.51 -14.65 -21.92
C LEU A 89 16.49 -14.78 -20.39
N MET A 90 15.46 -15.33 -19.75
CA MET A 90 15.45 -15.50 -18.29
C MET A 90 16.48 -16.51 -17.80
N GLU A 91 16.73 -17.56 -18.58
CA GLU A 91 17.69 -18.62 -18.27
C GLU A 91 19.14 -18.18 -18.54
N ARG A 92 19.33 -17.37 -19.59
CA ARG A 92 20.67 -17.00 -20.08
C ARG A 92 21.15 -15.65 -19.56
N TRP A 93 20.24 -14.72 -19.28
CA TRP A 93 20.57 -13.37 -18.84
C TRP A 93 20.18 -13.13 -17.39
N SER A 94 21.10 -12.54 -16.64
CA SER A 94 20.84 -12.04 -15.30
C SER A 94 19.71 -11.00 -15.31
N VAL A 95 19.04 -10.86 -14.17
CA VAL A 95 17.95 -9.88 -13.99
C VAL A 95 18.44 -8.47 -14.31
N SER A 96 19.66 -8.13 -13.89
CA SER A 96 20.29 -6.83 -14.14
C SER A 96 20.56 -6.57 -15.62
N LYS A 97 21.05 -7.59 -16.37
CA LYS A 97 21.28 -7.48 -17.82
C LYS A 97 19.97 -7.23 -18.57
N ARG A 98 18.90 -7.99 -18.25
CA ARG A 98 17.58 -7.82 -18.87
C ARG A 98 16.95 -6.47 -18.55
N ALA A 99 17.03 -6.01 -17.30
CA ALA A 99 16.50 -4.71 -16.90
C ALA A 99 17.23 -3.56 -17.62
N TRP A 100 18.58 -3.62 -17.66
CA TRP A 100 19.38 -2.60 -18.32
C TRP A 100 19.14 -2.57 -19.83
N CYS A 101 19.13 -3.74 -20.48
CA CYS A 101 18.87 -3.87 -21.91
C CYS A 101 17.44 -3.52 -22.30
N CYS A 102 16.46 -3.72 -21.42
CA CYS A 102 15.11 -3.25 -21.65
C CYS A 102 15.06 -1.71 -21.67
N ALA A 103 15.77 -1.06 -20.74
CA ALA A 103 15.82 0.39 -20.64
C ALA A 103 16.61 1.06 -21.78
N HIS A 104 17.75 0.49 -22.20
CA HIS A 104 18.68 1.14 -23.14
C HIS A 104 18.62 0.59 -24.57
N ALA A 105 18.31 -0.70 -24.74
CA ALA A 105 18.30 -1.38 -26.05
C ALA A 105 16.92 -1.90 -26.45
N ARG A 106 15.88 -1.66 -25.63
CA ARG A 106 14.49 -2.13 -25.84
C ARG A 106 14.41 -3.65 -26.06
N ARG A 107 15.34 -4.40 -25.46
CA ARG A 107 15.47 -5.85 -25.61
C ARG A 107 15.37 -6.56 -24.27
N GLY A 108 14.71 -7.72 -24.26
CA GLY A 108 14.49 -8.49 -23.04
C GLY A 108 13.57 -7.81 -22.04
N CYS A 109 12.65 -6.95 -22.51
CA CYS A 109 11.54 -6.49 -21.70
C CYS A 109 10.53 -7.64 -21.48
N PRO A 110 9.94 -7.76 -20.28
CA PRO A 110 8.87 -8.72 -20.06
C PRO A 110 7.72 -8.39 -21.02
N THR A 111 7.21 -9.41 -21.70
CA THR A 111 5.94 -9.32 -22.43
C THR A 111 4.82 -9.16 -21.40
N GLN A 112 4.59 -7.91 -21.00
CA GLN A 112 3.52 -7.41 -20.12
C GLN A 112 3.05 -8.36 -19.01
N ALA A 113 3.56 -8.16 -17.79
CA ALA A 113 2.68 -8.18 -16.63
C ALA A 113 1.97 -6.80 -16.57
N PRO A 114 0.68 -6.73 -16.21
CA PRO A 114 -0.07 -5.48 -16.20
C PRO A 114 0.64 -4.46 -15.29
N PHE A 115 0.87 -3.27 -15.86
CA PHE A 115 1.32 -2.02 -15.22
C PHE A 115 1.71 -2.14 -13.75
N ALA A 116 2.93 -2.60 -13.49
CA ALA A 116 3.58 -2.21 -12.24
C ALA A 116 3.78 -0.69 -12.31
N PRO A 117 3.32 0.09 -11.31
CA PRO A 117 3.62 1.52 -11.26
C PRO A 117 5.15 1.71 -11.30
N PRO A 118 5.64 2.85 -11.82
CA PRO A 118 7.07 3.13 -11.81
C PRO A 118 7.63 2.94 -10.39
N PRO A 119 8.86 2.40 -10.24
CA PRO A 119 9.48 2.26 -8.93
C PRO A 119 9.45 3.63 -8.25
N ARG A 120 8.85 3.69 -7.06
CA ARG A 120 8.80 4.93 -6.28
C ARG A 120 10.24 5.38 -5.99
N PRO A 121 10.54 6.69 -6.09
CA PRO A 121 11.82 7.20 -5.63
C PRO A 121 12.03 6.82 -4.15
N PRO A 122 13.28 6.59 -3.72
CA PRO A 122 13.56 6.29 -2.33
C PRO A 122 13.01 7.42 -1.43
N PRO A 123 12.48 7.08 -0.23
CA PRO A 123 11.95 8.09 0.68
C PRO A 123 13.06 9.07 1.06
N PRO A 124 12.74 10.37 1.25
CA PRO A 124 13.69 11.35 1.73
C PRO A 124 14.22 10.95 3.12
N PRO A 125 15.46 11.33 3.47
CA PRO A 125 16.01 11.07 4.79
C PRO A 125 15.14 11.74 5.88
N PRO A 126 15.06 11.15 7.09
CA PRO A 126 14.29 11.72 8.18
C PRO A 126 14.82 13.10 8.54
N PRO A 127 13.94 14.04 8.96
CA PRO A 127 14.37 15.36 9.42
C PRO A 127 15.26 15.23 10.66
N PRO A 128 16.20 16.17 10.88
CA PRO A 128 17.01 16.19 12.08
C PRO A 128 16.13 16.33 13.33
N PRO A 129 16.55 15.77 14.48
CA PRO A 129 15.81 15.89 15.72
C PRO A 129 15.65 17.36 16.12
N PRO A 130 14.49 17.75 16.68
CA PRO A 130 14.29 19.11 17.16
C PRO A 130 15.30 19.44 18.27
N PRO A 131 15.71 20.71 18.39
CA PRO A 131 16.56 21.14 19.49
C PRO A 131 15.87 20.86 20.83
N PRO A 132 16.64 20.59 21.91
CA PRO A 132 16.07 20.40 23.23
C PRO A 132 15.29 21.65 23.63
N VAL A 133 13.99 21.49 23.81
CA VAL A 133 13.10 22.53 24.32
C VAL A 133 13.52 22.81 25.76
N GLN A 134 14.20 23.93 25.97
CA GLN A 134 14.47 24.42 27.32
C GLN A 134 13.13 24.73 27.97
N THR A 135 12.78 23.91 28.94
CA THR A 135 11.54 24.00 29.70
C THR A 135 11.66 25.17 30.67
N SER A 136 11.30 26.38 30.23
CA SER A 136 11.00 27.48 31.15
C SER A 136 9.49 27.49 31.40
N LEU A 137 9.04 26.70 32.37
CA LEU A 137 7.79 26.96 33.08
C LEU A 137 8.01 28.15 34.06
N PRO A 138 6.99 28.77 34.70
CA PRO A 138 5.52 28.69 34.53
C PRO A 138 4.78 30.06 34.71
N PHE A 139 3.46 30.09 34.47
CA PHE A 139 2.47 31.16 34.76
C PHE A 139 2.46 32.42 33.87
N ASP A 140 1.40 32.59 33.06
CA ASP A 140 0.91 33.94 32.72
C ASP A 140 -0.62 34.00 32.60
N CYS A 141 -1.18 35.05 33.19
CA CYS A 141 -2.55 35.23 33.66
C CYS A 141 -3.38 36.04 32.66
N ASN A 142 -3.88 35.43 31.59
CA ASN A 142 -4.84 36.10 30.69
C ASN A 142 -5.93 35.14 30.20
N ALA A 143 -6.69 34.59 31.14
CA ALA A 143 -7.77 33.64 30.88
C ALA A 143 -9.14 34.28 30.56
N ASP A 144 -9.35 35.59 30.65
CA ASP A 144 -10.69 36.16 30.40
C ASP A 144 -10.63 37.67 30.15
N TYR A 145 -10.50 38.13 28.91
CA TYR A 145 -11.02 39.45 28.52
C TYR A 145 -11.33 39.52 27.02
N LEU A 146 -12.64 39.63 26.74
CA LEU A 146 -13.28 39.69 25.43
C LEU A 146 -12.82 40.89 24.59
N ASN A 147 -12.80 40.72 23.27
CA ASN A 147 -13.33 41.71 22.33
C ASN A 147 -13.71 41.06 20.98
N CYS A 148 -14.62 40.08 21.03
CA CYS A 148 -15.17 39.47 19.83
C CYS A 148 -16.52 40.08 19.47
N TYR A 149 -16.51 41.17 18.67
CA TYR A 149 -17.68 41.56 17.87
C TYR A 149 -18.12 40.44 16.90
N HIS A 150 -17.22 39.49 16.64
CA HIS A 150 -17.43 38.35 15.76
C HIS A 150 -18.15 37.14 16.39
N CYS A 151 -18.21 37.01 17.72
CA CYS A 151 -18.85 35.84 18.36
C CYS A 151 -20.37 36.00 18.54
N LEU A 152 -20.91 37.21 18.32
CA LEU A 152 -22.33 37.53 18.53
C LEU A 152 -23.25 37.21 17.33
N MET A 153 -22.73 37.01 16.12
CA MET A 153 -23.58 36.89 14.90
C MET A 153 -23.93 35.45 14.51
N GLU A 154 -23.24 34.42 15.02
CA GLU A 154 -23.36 33.05 14.48
C GLU A 154 -24.26 32.12 15.34
N ARG A 155 -24.82 32.58 16.46
CA ARG A 155 -25.58 31.70 17.39
C ARG A 155 -27.08 32.00 17.55
N TRP A 156 -27.66 32.98 16.87
CA TRP A 156 -29.10 33.24 16.98
C TRP A 156 -29.77 33.61 15.64
N SER A 157 -30.13 32.59 14.86
CA SER A 157 -31.33 32.69 14.01
C SER A 157 -32.04 31.33 13.97
N VAL A 158 -32.76 31.04 15.05
CA VAL A 158 -33.90 30.11 15.01
C VAL A 158 -35.12 30.97 14.67
N SER A 159 -35.60 30.93 13.43
CA SER A 159 -36.90 31.47 13.01
C SER A 159 -37.65 30.32 12.32
N LYS A 160 -38.67 29.73 12.95
CA LYS A 160 -40.10 30.10 12.92
C LYS A 160 -40.73 30.02 11.54
#